data_AF-A0A1F8H579-F1
#
_entry.id   AF-A0A1F8H579-F1
#
_cell.length_a   1.000
_cell.length_b   1.000
_cell.length_c   1.000
_cell.angle_alpha   90.00
_cell.angle_beta   90.00
_cell.angle_gamma   90.00
#
_symmetry.space_group_name_H-M   'P 1'
#
loop_
_entity.id
_entity.type
_entity.pdbx_description
1 polymer ?
#
loop_
_entity_poly.entity_id
_entity_poly.type
_entity_poly.pdbx_seq_one_letter_code
_entity_poly.pdbx_strand_id
1 'polypeptide(L)'
;MEIDNYRLTRLRQGFGGQGRRIYMVEVRRKQNESIGGLMRRFNRLVQSSGVLLKAKKSRFHQKKKNERKEKNAAIMGMHLSALRKHLEKLGKYDDETFEEEKRKMKQELGL
;
A
#
# COMPACT_ATOMS: atom_id res chain seq x y z
N MET A 1 20.45 -24.35 -4.41
CA MET A 1 19.04 -23.97 -4.22
C MET A 1 18.84 -22.62 -4.87
N GLU A 2 18.52 -22.63 -6.16
CA GLU A 2 18.48 -21.43 -7.00
C GLU A 2 17.08 -20.83 -6.94
N ILE A 3 16.93 -19.71 -6.20
CA ILE A 3 15.69 -18.92 -6.16
C ILE A 3 15.65 -18.03 -7.41
N ASP A 4 15.79 -18.62 -8.59
CA ASP A 4 15.73 -17.91 -9.86
C ASP A 4 14.48 -18.32 -10.63
N ASN A 5 13.35 -17.67 -10.34
CA ASN A 5 12.19 -17.63 -11.24
C ASN A 5 11.18 -16.51 -10.92
N TYR A 6 11.64 -15.39 -10.37
CA TYR A 6 10.84 -14.18 -10.17
C TYR A 6 11.72 -12.93 -10.40
N ARG A 7 11.94 -12.53 -11.65
CA ARG A 7 12.66 -11.27 -11.92
C ARG A 7 11.68 -10.09 -11.86
N LEU A 8 11.78 -9.28 -10.81
CA LEU A 8 11.37 -7.87 -10.86
C LEU A 8 12.39 -7.13 -11.72
N THR A 9 12.17 -7.06 -13.04
CA THR A 9 13.10 -6.39 -13.95
C THR A 9 13.03 -4.87 -13.76
N ARG A 10 14.17 -4.27 -13.38
CA ARG A 10 14.38 -2.81 -13.32
C ARG A 10 14.66 -2.30 -14.73
N LEU A 11 13.64 -1.92 -15.48
CA LEU A 11 13.84 -1.20 -16.73
C LEU A 11 14.44 0.18 -16.43
N ARG A 12 15.73 0.35 -16.72
CA ARG A 12 16.42 1.64 -16.71
C ARG A 12 16.16 2.30 -18.08
N GLN A 13 15.07 3.06 -18.21
CA GLN A 13 15.03 4.08 -19.25
C GLN A 13 15.79 5.31 -18.71
N GLY A 14 16.96 5.56 -19.29
CA GLY A 14 17.63 6.84 -19.14
C GLY A 14 17.09 7.78 -20.21
N PHE A 15 16.36 8.81 -19.77
CA PHE A 15 16.34 10.19 -20.29
C PHE A 15 15.72 11.03 -19.15
N GLY A 16 16.20 12.26 -18.97
CA GLY A 16 16.12 13.04 -17.73
C GLY A 16 14.72 13.20 -17.11
N GLY A 17 14.69 13.23 -15.77
CA GLY A 17 13.52 13.59 -14.97
C GLY A 17 12.82 12.41 -14.31
N GLN A 18 13.03 12.23 -12.99
CA GLN A 18 12.20 11.44 -12.07
C GLN A 18 11.74 10.07 -12.62
N GLY A 19 12.65 9.08 -12.62
CA GLY A 19 12.38 7.72 -13.10
C GLY A 19 11.14 7.10 -12.43
N ARG A 20 10.05 6.97 -13.19
CA ARG A 20 8.88 6.19 -12.80
C ARG A 20 9.28 4.71 -12.68
N ARG A 21 9.30 4.17 -11.45
CA ARG A 21 9.35 2.71 -11.22
C ARG A 21 8.13 2.06 -11.86
N ILE A 22 8.31 1.49 -13.06
CA ILE A 22 7.36 0.53 -13.64
C ILE A 22 7.65 -0.82 -12.99
N TYR A 23 6.69 -1.34 -12.24
CA TYR A 23 6.76 -2.70 -11.72
C TYR A 23 6.25 -3.62 -12.82
N MET A 24 7.15 -4.18 -13.61
CA MET A 24 6.80 -5.19 -14.60
C MET A 24 6.71 -6.55 -13.89
N VAL A 25 5.55 -7.19 -14.00
CA VAL A 25 5.30 -8.51 -13.42
C VAL A 25 5.44 -9.52 -14.55
N GLU A 26 6.57 -10.24 -14.59
CA GLU A 26 6.80 -11.33 -15.54
C GLU A 26 6.89 -12.68 -14.82
N VAL A 27 6.32 -13.72 -15.44
CA VAL A 27 6.50 -15.11 -15.00
C VAL A 27 6.84 -15.94 -16.22
N ARG A 28 7.98 -16.63 -16.15
CA ARG A 28 8.37 -17.61 -17.16
C ARG A 28 7.89 -19.00 -16.76
N ARG A 29 7.55 -19.81 -17.76
CA ARG A 29 7.13 -21.21 -17.56
C ARG A 29 8.35 -22.04 -17.18
N LYS A 30 8.21 -22.89 -16.16
CA LYS A 30 9.25 -23.85 -15.77
C LYS A 30 9.12 -25.14 -16.60
N GLN A 31 10.22 -25.87 -16.75
CA GLN A 31 10.21 -27.22 -17.34
C GLN A 31 9.26 -28.11 -16.51
N ASN A 32 8.41 -28.91 -17.17
CA ASN A 32 7.41 -29.80 -16.55
C ASN A 32 6.28 -29.11 -15.76
N GLU A 33 6.03 -27.83 -16.00
CA GLU A 33 4.92 -27.12 -15.38
C GLU A 33 3.64 -27.18 -16.21
N SER A 34 2.50 -27.43 -15.54
CA SER A 34 1.17 -27.27 -16.12
C SER A 34 0.82 -25.79 -16.30
N ILE A 35 -0.01 -25.49 -17.31
CA ILE A 35 -0.47 -24.12 -17.59
C ILE A 35 -1.20 -23.52 -16.36
N GLY A 36 -1.97 -24.34 -15.65
CA GLY A 36 -2.67 -23.93 -14.43
C GLY A 36 -1.72 -23.51 -13.30
N GLY A 37 -0.59 -24.22 -13.13
CA GLY A 37 0.46 -23.84 -12.17
C GLY A 37 1.04 -22.47 -12.47
N LEU A 38 1.28 -22.18 -13.75
CA LEU A 38 1.85 -20.92 -14.22
C LEU A 38 0.91 -19.76 -13.91
N MET A 39 -0.37 -19.91 -14.23
CA MET A 39 -1.41 -18.90 -13.97
C MET A 39 -1.58 -18.61 -12.47
N ARG A 40 -1.48 -19.63 -11.62
CA ARG A 40 -1.52 -19.44 -10.16
C ARG A 40 -0.34 -18.61 -9.65
N ARG A 41 0.88 -18.87 -10.14
CA ARG A 41 2.06 -18.06 -9.78
C ARG A 41 1.95 -16.63 -10.27
N PHE A 42 1.47 -16.44 -11.51
CA PHE A 42 1.22 -15.11 -12.05
C PHE A 42 0.23 -14.34 -11.19
N ASN A 43 -0.93 -14.94 -10.84
CA ASN A 43 -1.91 -14.29 -9.98
C ASN A 43 -1.33 -13.91 -8.61
N ARG A 44 -0.57 -14.83 -7.97
CA ARG A 44 0.11 -14.55 -6.69
C ARG A 44 1.08 -13.37 -6.82
N LEU A 45 1.86 -13.31 -7.91
CA LEU A 45 2.84 -12.25 -8.15
C LEU A 45 2.17 -10.89 -8.45
N VAL A 46 1.07 -10.89 -9.20
CA VAL A 46 0.27 -9.67 -9.44
C VAL A 46 -0.33 -9.13 -8.14
N GLN A 47 -0.83 -10.02 -7.28
CA GLN A 47 -1.38 -9.65 -5.98
C GLN A 47 -0.29 -9.12 -5.04
N SER A 48 0.85 -9.82 -4.91
CA SER A 48 1.93 -9.42 -4.01
C SER A 48 2.67 -8.17 -4.49
N SER A 49 2.81 -7.96 -5.80
CA SER A 49 3.46 -6.77 -6.36
C SER A 49 2.63 -5.48 -6.17
N GLY A 50 1.32 -5.60 -5.93
CA GLY A 50 0.43 -4.45 -5.79
C GLY A 50 0.34 -3.56 -7.03
N VAL A 51 0.76 -4.06 -8.21
CA VAL A 51 0.84 -3.28 -9.45
C VAL A 51 -0.51 -2.68 -9.84
N LEU A 52 -1.60 -3.42 -9.63
CA LEU A 52 -2.97 -2.97 -9.88
C LEU A 52 -3.39 -1.85 -8.92
N LEU A 53 -3.05 -1.95 -7.63
CA LEU A 53 -3.36 -0.92 -6.64
C LEU A 53 -2.61 0.37 -6.94
N LYS A 54 -1.33 0.26 -7.34
CA LYS A 54 -0.54 1.41 -7.76
C LYS A 54 -1.13 2.08 -9.00
N ALA A 55 -1.45 1.30 -10.03
CA ALA A 55 -2.06 1.81 -11.26
C ALA A 55 -3.40 2.52 -11.00
N LYS A 56 -4.27 1.92 -10.16
CA LYS A 56 -5.53 2.55 -9.73
C LYS A 56 -5.30 3.86 -8.98
N LYS A 57 -4.34 3.91 -8.06
CA LYS A 57 -4.00 5.09 -7.26
C LYS A 57 -3.42 6.23 -8.09
N SER A 58 -2.60 5.91 -9.10
CA SER A 58 -1.95 6.90 -9.97
C SER A 58 -2.76 7.26 -11.21
N ARG A 59 -3.96 6.71 -11.39
CA ARG A 59 -4.84 6.97 -12.55
C ARG A 59 -5.13 8.46 -12.72
N PHE A 60 -5.23 9.21 -11.63
CA PHE A 60 -5.52 10.64 -11.63
C PHE A 60 -4.40 11.43 -10.95
N HIS A 61 -4.18 12.66 -11.42
CA HIS A 61 -3.25 13.59 -10.78
C HIS A 61 -3.75 13.98 -9.38
N GLN A 62 -2.90 13.81 -8.38
CA GLN A 62 -3.14 14.28 -7.02
C GLN A 62 -2.24 15.49 -6.77
N LYS A 63 -2.85 16.62 -6.39
CA LYS A 63 -2.10 17.81 -5.99
C LYS A 63 -1.27 17.50 -4.74
N LYS A 64 -0.06 18.07 -4.67
CA LYS A 64 0.78 17.97 -3.47
C LYS A 64 0.03 18.57 -2.28
N LYS A 65 0.16 17.95 -1.10
CA LYS A 65 -0.40 18.50 0.14
C LYS A 65 0.38 19.77 0.51
N ASN A 66 -0.31 20.72 1.14
CA ASN A 66 0.36 21.86 1.75
C ASN A 66 0.96 21.43 3.10
N GLU A 67 1.93 22.19 3.60
CA GLU A 67 2.64 21.88 4.85
C GLU A 67 1.68 21.73 6.05
N ARG A 68 0.66 22.60 6.15
CA ARG A 68 -0.38 22.52 7.19
C ARG A 68 -1.13 21.18 7.15
N LYS A 69 -1.56 20.69 5.98
CA LYS A 69 -2.26 19.40 5.85
C LYS A 69 -1.32 18.23 6.14
N GLU A 70 -0.03 18.34 5.83
CA GLU A 70 0.95 17.31 6.18
C GLU A 70 1.13 17.23 7.70
N LYS A 71 1.30 18.36 8.38
CA LYS A 71 1.40 18.46 9.85
C LYS A 71 0.14 17.95 10.54
N ASN A 72 -1.04 18.40 10.12
CA ASN A 72 -2.32 17.95 10.68
C ASN A 72 -2.53 16.44 10.50
N ALA A 73 -2.15 15.88 9.34
CA ALA A 73 -2.25 14.45 9.10
C ALA A 73 -1.30 13.64 10.00
N ALA A 74 -0.09 14.14 10.25
CA ALA A 74 0.87 13.50 11.17
C ALA A 74 0.35 13.52 12.61
N ILE A 75 -0.15 14.67 13.09
CA ILE A 75 -0.76 14.82 14.41
C ILE A 75 -1.93 13.83 14.57
N MET A 76 -2.86 13.82 13.60
CA MET A 76 -4.00 12.89 13.62
C MET A 76 -3.54 11.42 13.65
N GLY A 77 -2.51 11.07 12.87
CA GLY A 77 -1.95 9.71 12.89
C GLY A 77 -1.40 9.29 14.25
N MET A 78 -0.74 10.20 14.97
CA MET A 78 -0.24 9.95 16.33
C MET A 78 -1.39 9.68 17.31
N HIS A 79 -2.43 10.52 17.29
CA HIS A 79 -3.59 10.35 18.16
C HIS A 79 -4.38 9.08 17.85
N LEU A 80 -4.57 8.74 16.57
CA LEU A 80 -5.23 7.49 16.16
C LEU A 80 -4.45 6.25 16.62
N SER A 81 -3.12 6.28 16.56
CA SER A 81 -2.30 5.18 17.06
C SER A 81 -2.42 5.04 18.58
N ALA A 82 -2.45 6.15 19.31
CA ALA A 82 -2.65 6.15 20.76
C ALA A 82 -4.05 5.63 21.15
N LEU A 83 -5.09 6.08 20.44
CA LEU A 83 -6.47 5.63 20.66
C LEU A 83 -6.62 4.13 20.44
N ARG A 84 -6.08 3.61 19.33
CA ARG A 84 -6.11 2.16 19.06
C ARG A 84 -5.49 1.38 20.22
N LYS A 85 -4.28 1.75 20.64
CA LYS A 85 -3.60 1.08 21.77
C LYS A 85 -4.39 1.18 23.07
N HIS A 86 -5.06 2.31 23.30
CA HIS A 86 -5.88 2.51 24.48
C HIS A 86 -7.11 1.58 24.49
N LEU A 87 -7.85 1.52 23.37
CA LEU A 87 -9.02 0.65 23.22
C LEU A 87 -8.65 -0.84 23.28
N GLU A 88 -7.53 -1.23 22.65
CA GLU A 88 -6.97 -2.59 22.76
C GLU A 88 -6.66 -2.94 24.22
N LYS A 89 -6.01 -2.04 24.96
CA LYS A 89 -5.69 -2.25 26.39
C LYS A 89 -6.93 -2.38 27.26
N LEU A 90 -8.00 -1.65 26.93
CA LEU A 90 -9.29 -1.72 27.62
C LEU A 90 -10.13 -2.94 27.22
N GLY A 91 -9.73 -3.69 26.19
CA GLY A 91 -10.53 -4.78 25.64
C GLY A 91 -11.83 -4.31 24.95
N LYS A 92 -11.91 -3.03 24.58
CA LYS A 92 -13.08 -2.39 23.93
C LYS A 92 -12.81 -2.05 22.47
N TYR A 93 -11.86 -2.73 21.84
CA TYR A 93 -11.56 -2.50 20.44
C TYR A 93 -12.57 -3.24 19.57
N ASP A 94 -13.48 -2.48 18.98
CA ASP A 94 -14.29 -2.86 17.84
C ASP A 94 -14.30 -1.72 16.80
N ASP A 95 -14.65 -2.05 15.56
CA ASP A 95 -14.57 -1.09 14.45
C ASP A 95 -15.55 0.08 14.62
N GLU A 96 -16.69 -0.12 15.29
CA GLU A 96 -17.70 0.93 15.53
C GLU A 96 -17.22 1.89 16.62
N THR A 97 -16.82 1.37 17.78
CA THR A 97 -16.25 2.14 18.90
C THR A 97 -15.01 2.93 18.46
N PHE A 98 -14.14 2.34 17.65
CA PHE A 98 -12.97 3.05 17.14
C PHE A 98 -13.35 4.26 16.27
N GLU A 99 -14.34 4.11 15.39
CA GLU A 99 -14.80 5.21 14.52
C GLU A 99 -15.56 6.29 15.30
N GLU A 100 -16.32 5.92 16.33
CA GLU A 100 -16.96 6.89 17.24
C GLU A 100 -15.93 7.72 18.02
N GLU A 101 -14.96 7.08 18.67
CA GLU A 101 -13.92 7.75 19.45
C GLU A 101 -13.02 8.62 18.55
N LYS A 102 -12.72 8.14 17.34
CA LYS A 102 -12.02 8.93 16.32
C LYS A 102 -12.81 10.18 15.92
N ARG A 103 -14.15 10.09 15.80
CA ARG A 103 -15.00 11.24 15.48
C ARG A 103 -15.00 12.27 16.60
N LYS A 104 -15.11 11.84 17.86
CA LYS A 104 -15.04 12.72 19.04
C LYS A 104 -13.69 13.42 19.13
N MET A 105 -12.60 12.67 19.05
CA MET A 105 -11.25 13.21 19.06
C MET A 105 -11.02 14.23 17.94
N LYS A 106 -11.54 13.97 16.74
CA LYS A 106 -11.44 14.92 15.63
C LYS A 106 -12.17 16.24 15.93
N GLN A 107 -13.33 16.17 16.57
CA GLN A 107 -14.08 17.35 17.01
C GLN A 107 -13.32 18.13 18.08
N GLU A 108 -12.73 17.44 19.06
CA GLU A 108 -11.94 18.06 20.14
C GLU A 108 -10.68 18.77 19.63
N LEU A 109 -9.96 18.17 18.68
CA LEU A 109 -8.73 18.75 18.12
C LEU A 109 -9.00 19.93 17.16
N GLY A 110 -10.26 20.17 16.77
CA GLY A 110 -10.62 21.22 15.82
C GLY A 110 -9.95 21.07 14.45
N LEU A 111 -9.67 19.82 14.03
CA LEU A 111 -8.91 19.46 12.83
C LEU A 111 -9.77 19.00 11.64
#